data_AF-A0A9P6HKA2-F1
#
_entry.id   AF-A0A9P6HKA2-F1
#
_cell.length_a   1.000
_cell.length_b   1.000
_cell.length_c   1.000
_cell.angle_alpha   90.00
_cell.angle_beta   90.00
_cell.angle_gamma   90.00
#
_symmetry.space_group_name_H-M   'P 1'
#
loop_
_entity.id
_entity.type
_entity.pdbx_description
1 polymer ?
#
loop_
_entity_poly.entity_id
_entity_poly.type
_entity_poly.pdbx_seq_one_letter_code
_entity_poly.pdbx_strand_id
1 'polypeptide(L)'
;MPGQRNATDVVAEKHQPFDHLTTVVQPFETEGSRDVEFQQKINKVLLDLVLQFHAWAAAKPTREHESATELLEKEVNFIIEKEKSQGRCSVPSRSCVEQTRAMLGDFIKSVRSALAALGETL
;
A
#
# COMPACT_ATOMS: atom_id res chain seq x y z
N MET A 1 58.04 -25.88 49.44
CA MET A 1 58.80 -25.18 48.40
C MET A 1 58.76 -26.03 47.14
N PRO A 2 58.04 -25.62 46.08
CA PRO A 2 57.99 -26.41 44.85
C PRO A 2 59.36 -26.35 44.18
N GLY A 3 59.92 -27.52 43.88
CA GLY A 3 61.25 -27.68 43.30
C GLY A 3 61.38 -26.98 41.96
N GLN A 4 62.44 -26.17 41.84
CA GLN A 4 62.83 -25.48 40.62
C GLN A 4 63.28 -26.53 39.61
N ARG A 5 62.45 -26.81 38.60
CA ARG A 5 62.78 -27.75 37.52
C ARG A 5 63.90 -27.14 36.66
N ASN A 6 64.92 -27.92 36.34
CA ASN A 6 66.01 -27.48 35.46
C ASN A 6 65.45 -27.17 34.07
N ALA A 7 65.88 -26.04 33.47
CA ALA A 7 65.44 -25.62 32.14
C ALA A 7 65.71 -26.69 31.06
N THR A 8 66.79 -27.47 31.24
CA THR A 8 67.16 -28.59 30.39
C THR A 8 66.14 -29.72 30.39
N ASP A 9 65.50 -29.99 31.54
CA ASP A 9 64.46 -31.04 31.64
C ASP A 9 63.15 -30.60 30.97
N VAL A 10 62.86 -29.30 30.97
CA VAL A 10 61.68 -28.73 30.28
C VAL A 10 61.87 -28.74 28.76
N VAL A 11 63.08 -28.45 28.28
CA VAL A 11 63.39 -28.46 26.83
C VAL A 11 63.55 -29.89 26.29
N ALA A 12 63.91 -30.84 27.14
CA ALA A 12 63.96 -32.27 26.78
C ALA A 12 62.57 -32.93 26.75
N GLU A 13 61.53 -32.26 27.26
CA GLU A 13 60.16 -32.77 27.24
C GLU A 13 59.63 -32.78 25.80
N LYS A 14 59.27 -33.98 25.32
CA LYS A 14 58.81 -34.17 23.96
C LYS A 14 57.36 -33.67 23.86
N HIS A 15 57.18 -32.40 23.50
CA HIS A 15 55.86 -31.82 23.30
C HIS A 15 55.13 -32.52 22.14
N GLN A 16 53.80 -32.63 22.25
CA GLN A 16 53.00 -33.09 21.11
C GLN A 16 53.19 -32.12 19.93
N PRO A 17 53.28 -32.63 18.69
CA PRO A 17 53.30 -31.78 17.51
C PRO A 17 52.06 -30.89 17.48
N PHE A 18 52.26 -29.59 17.31
CA PHE A 18 51.16 -28.64 17.17
C PHE A 18 50.49 -28.82 15.80
N ASP A 19 49.21 -29.17 15.80
CA ASP A 19 48.42 -29.24 14.59
C ASP A 19 47.86 -27.85 14.23
N HIS A 20 48.69 -27.08 13.53
CA HIS A 20 48.34 -25.75 13.04
C HIS A 20 47.20 -25.77 12.01
N LEU A 21 46.98 -26.87 11.30
CA LEU A 21 45.96 -26.95 10.26
C LEU A 21 44.57 -26.93 10.89
N THR A 22 44.31 -27.82 11.84
CA THR A 22 43.01 -27.89 12.51
C THR A 22 42.80 -26.76 13.52
N THR A 23 43.87 -26.32 14.19
CA THR A 23 43.76 -25.32 15.27
C THR A 23 43.72 -23.88 14.75
N VAL A 24 44.39 -23.59 13.63
CA VAL A 24 44.56 -22.21 13.13
C VAL A 24 44.00 -22.04 11.73
N VAL A 25 44.32 -22.91 10.77
CA VAL A 25 43.94 -22.68 9.37
C VAL A 25 42.45 -22.94 9.11
N GLN A 26 41.97 -24.11 9.53
CA GLN A 26 40.62 -24.59 9.24
C GLN A 26 39.49 -23.69 9.80
N PRO A 27 39.61 -23.09 11.01
CA PRO A 27 38.61 -22.15 11.51
C PRO A 27 38.47 -20.92 10.62
N PHE A 28 39.56 -20.37 10.08
CA PHE A 28 39.52 -19.20 9.20
C PHE A 28 38.95 -19.53 7.83
N GLU A 29 39.25 -20.70 7.28
CA GLU A 29 38.64 -21.17 6.03
C GLU A 29 37.12 -21.40 6.20
N THR A 30 36.72 -21.94 7.35
CA THR A 30 35.31 -22.15 7.71
C THR A 30 34.58 -20.82 7.88
N GLU A 31 35.19 -19.85 8.56
CA GLU A 31 34.66 -18.50 8.71
C GLU A 31 34.52 -17.81 7.34
N GLY A 32 35.53 -17.90 6.48
CA GLY A 32 35.49 -17.33 5.13
C GLY A 32 34.36 -17.94 4.28
N SER A 33 34.14 -19.25 4.40
CA SER A 33 33.04 -19.94 3.71
C SER A 33 31.68 -19.46 4.21
N ARG A 34 31.51 -19.32 5.54
CA ARG A 34 30.29 -18.78 6.16
C ARG A 34 30.00 -17.34 5.72
N ASP A 35 31.01 -16.50 5.61
CA ASP A 35 30.85 -15.11 5.17
C ASP A 35 30.34 -15.03 3.73
N VAL A 36 30.86 -15.88 2.84
CA VAL A 36 30.37 -15.96 1.45
C VAL A 36 28.91 -16.40 1.41
N GLU A 37 28.54 -17.44 2.17
CA GLU A 37 27.14 -17.89 2.26
C GLU A 37 26.22 -16.80 2.81
N PHE A 38 26.66 -16.09 3.84
CA PHE A 38 25.92 -14.99 4.43
C PHE A 38 25.69 -13.85 3.42
N GLN A 39 26.73 -13.43 2.71
CA GLN A 39 26.63 -12.41 1.66
C GLN A 39 25.67 -12.83 0.56
N GLN A 40 25.75 -14.08 0.09
CA GLN A 40 24.83 -14.60 -0.91
C GLN A 40 23.38 -14.58 -0.42
N LYS A 41 23.14 -14.97 0.84
CA LYS A 41 21.81 -14.94 1.45
C LYS A 41 21.27 -13.51 1.56
N ILE A 42 22.08 -12.56 2.01
CA ILE A 42 21.69 -11.15 2.08
C ILE A 42 21.37 -10.59 0.69
N ASN A 43 22.21 -10.84 -0.29
CA ASN A 43 21.99 -10.39 -1.66
C ASN A 43 20.66 -10.91 -2.22
N LYS A 44 20.34 -12.19 -1.95
CA LYS A 44 19.07 -12.78 -2.36
C LYS A 44 17.87 -12.10 -1.70
N VAL A 45 17.93 -11.89 -0.37
CA VAL A 45 16.84 -11.25 0.39
C VAL A 45 16.64 -9.80 -0.05
N LEU A 46 17.74 -9.06 -0.25
CA LEU A 46 17.69 -7.68 -0.67
C LEU A 46 17.10 -7.55 -2.09
N LEU A 47 17.51 -8.43 -3.00
CA LEU A 47 16.98 -8.43 -4.36
C LEU A 47 15.48 -8.73 -4.37
N ASP A 48 15.04 -9.74 -3.61
CA ASP A 48 13.62 -10.08 -3.48
C ASP A 48 12.81 -8.90 -2.91
N LEU A 49 13.31 -8.26 -1.85
CA LEU A 49 12.67 -7.08 -1.26
C LEU A 49 12.55 -5.93 -2.26
N VAL A 50 13.62 -5.63 -3.01
CA VAL A 50 13.62 -4.55 -4.01
C VAL A 50 12.62 -4.84 -5.12
N LEU A 51 12.56 -6.09 -5.60
CA LEU A 51 11.61 -6.50 -6.64
C LEU A 51 10.15 -6.39 -6.16
N GLN A 52 9.86 -6.89 -4.95
CA GLN A 52 8.52 -6.79 -4.37
C GLN A 52 8.10 -5.34 -4.12
N PHE A 53 9.01 -4.53 -3.56
CA PHE A 53 8.75 -3.12 -3.33
C PHE A 53 8.52 -2.36 -4.63
N HIS A 54 9.35 -2.61 -5.65
CA HIS A 54 9.19 -1.99 -6.97
C HIS A 54 7.85 -2.39 -7.60
N ALA A 55 7.48 -3.67 -7.57
CA ALA A 55 6.20 -4.14 -8.09
C ALA A 55 5.01 -3.47 -7.39
N TRP A 56 5.06 -3.36 -6.06
CA TRP A 56 4.04 -2.65 -5.28
C TRP A 56 3.99 -1.16 -5.61
N ALA A 57 5.14 -0.49 -5.63
CA ALA A 57 5.24 0.94 -5.90
C ALA A 57 4.82 1.29 -7.33
N ALA A 58 5.05 0.41 -8.31
CA ALA A 58 4.60 0.59 -9.68
C ALA A 58 3.08 0.39 -9.83
N ALA A 59 2.49 -0.58 -9.13
CA ALA A 59 1.06 -0.87 -9.22
C ALA A 59 0.19 0.11 -8.41
N LYS A 60 0.71 0.65 -7.30
CA LYS A 60 -0.05 1.47 -6.36
C LYS A 60 -0.63 2.76 -6.97
N PRO A 61 0.13 3.60 -7.70
CA PRO A 61 -0.40 4.83 -8.28
C PRO A 61 -1.56 4.60 -9.23
N THR A 62 -1.47 3.57 -10.09
CA THR A 62 -2.54 3.23 -11.03
C THR A 62 -3.81 2.84 -10.28
N ARG A 63 -3.70 1.97 -9.28
CA ARG A 63 -4.84 1.54 -8.46
C ARG A 63 -5.47 2.71 -7.68
N GLU A 64 -4.64 3.59 -7.10
CA GLU A 64 -5.14 4.76 -6.38
C GLU A 64 -5.83 5.74 -7.33
N HIS A 65 -5.28 5.95 -8.52
CA HIS A 65 -5.88 6.78 -9.54
C HIS A 65 -7.22 6.22 -10.03
N GLU A 66 -7.29 4.93 -10.38
CA GLU A 66 -8.52 4.25 -10.79
C GLU A 66 -9.60 4.39 -9.71
N SER A 67 -9.26 4.11 -8.45
CA SER A 67 -10.20 4.24 -7.34
C SER A 67 -10.70 5.68 -7.15
N ALA A 68 -9.84 6.68 -7.37
CA ALA A 68 -10.23 8.09 -7.27
C ALA A 68 -11.15 8.49 -8.44
N THR A 69 -10.83 8.03 -9.66
CA THR A 69 -11.64 8.26 -10.85
C THR A 69 -13.02 7.63 -10.72
N GLU A 70 -13.11 6.38 -10.25
CA GLU A 70 -14.39 5.70 -10.00
C GLU A 70 -15.25 6.45 -8.96
N LEU A 71 -14.64 7.02 -7.93
CA LEU A 71 -15.34 7.83 -6.94
C LEU A 71 -15.92 9.09 -7.57
N LEU A 72 -15.10 9.80 -8.36
CA LEU A 72 -15.53 11.00 -9.07
C LEU A 72 -16.64 10.71 -10.08
N GLU A 73 -16.54 9.62 -10.83
CA GLU A 73 -17.59 9.21 -11.77
C GLU A 73 -18.92 8.92 -11.05
N LYS A 74 -18.87 8.25 -9.89
CA LYS A 74 -20.07 8.02 -9.07
C LYS A 74 -20.68 9.34 -8.59
N GLU A 75 -19.85 10.28 -8.14
CA GLU A 75 -20.32 11.58 -7.68
C GLU A 75 -20.93 12.41 -8.83
N VAL A 76 -20.27 12.42 -9.99
CA VAL A 76 -20.79 13.06 -11.21
C VAL A 76 -22.14 12.46 -11.61
N ASN A 77 -22.24 11.14 -11.64
CA ASN A 77 -23.50 10.45 -11.97
C ASN A 77 -24.60 10.76 -10.94
N PHE A 78 -24.25 10.83 -9.66
CA PHE A 78 -25.18 11.23 -8.60
C PHE A 78 -25.69 12.65 -8.81
N ILE A 79 -24.81 13.60 -9.14
CA ILE A 79 -25.18 14.99 -9.44
C ILE A 79 -26.08 15.05 -10.67
N ILE A 80 -25.75 14.34 -11.75
CA ILE A 80 -26.56 14.31 -12.98
C ILE A 80 -27.98 13.81 -12.69
N GLU A 81 -28.13 12.73 -11.94
CA GLU A 81 -29.45 12.22 -11.56
C GLU A 81 -30.21 13.20 -10.64
N LYS A 82 -29.50 13.88 -9.72
CA LYS A 82 -30.10 14.93 -8.91
C LYS A 82 -30.56 16.12 -9.74
N GLU A 83 -29.77 16.62 -10.68
CA GLU A 83 -30.15 17.71 -11.58
C GLU A 83 -31.36 17.35 -12.42
N LYS A 84 -31.35 16.14 -13.00
CA LYS A 84 -32.48 15.58 -13.76
C LYS A 84 -33.75 15.51 -12.91
N SER A 85 -33.65 15.07 -11.65
CA SER A 85 -34.79 15.04 -10.73
C SER A 85 -35.32 16.43 -10.36
N GLN A 86 -34.46 17.45 -10.39
CA GLN A 86 -34.83 18.85 -10.16
C GLN A 86 -35.33 19.56 -11.43
N GLY A 87 -35.41 18.86 -12.56
CA GLY A 87 -35.80 19.44 -13.84
C GLY A 87 -34.78 20.44 -14.39
N ARG A 88 -33.52 20.35 -13.96
CA ARG A 88 -32.37 21.08 -14.52
C ARG A 88 -31.63 20.14 -15.45
N CYS A 89 -31.47 20.52 -16.72
CA CYS A 89 -30.60 19.79 -17.63
C CYS A 89 -29.43 20.67 -18.02
N SER A 90 -28.23 20.11 -17.93
CA SER A 90 -26.99 20.73 -18.37
C SER A 90 -26.97 21.03 -19.88
N VAL A 91 -27.80 20.33 -20.67
CA VAL A 91 -28.03 20.56 -22.11
C VAL A 91 -29.52 20.84 -22.34
N PRO A 92 -29.91 21.90 -23.07
CA PRO A 92 -31.31 22.20 -23.36
C PRO A 92 -31.87 21.15 -24.34
N SER A 93 -32.31 20.02 -23.80
CA SER A 93 -33.14 19.04 -24.50
C SER A 93 -34.60 19.46 -24.45
N ARG A 94 -35.36 19.22 -25.53
CA ARG A 94 -36.82 19.44 -25.57
C ARG A 94 -37.55 18.75 -24.42
N SER A 95 -37.09 17.56 -24.01
CA SER A 95 -37.66 16.81 -22.89
C SER A 95 -37.51 17.52 -21.54
N CYS A 96 -36.44 18.31 -21.37
CA CYS A 96 -36.17 19.00 -20.12
C CYS A 96 -37.14 20.17 -19.89
N VAL A 97 -37.34 20.97 -20.94
CA VAL A 97 -38.24 22.12 -20.90
C VAL A 97 -39.68 21.68 -20.62
N GLU A 98 -40.10 20.55 -21.20
CA GLU A 98 -41.42 19.96 -20.94
C GLU A 98 -41.56 19.49 -19.48
N GLN A 99 -40.53 18.88 -18.91
CA GLN A 99 -40.54 18.45 -17.51
C GLN A 99 -40.59 19.64 -16.54
N THR A 100 -39.79 20.70 -16.77
CA THR A 100 -39.86 21.93 -15.97
C THR A 100 -41.23 22.59 -16.06
N ARG A 101 -41.84 22.62 -17.25
CA ARG A 101 -43.20 23.15 -17.46
C ARG A 101 -44.25 22.32 -16.70
N ALA A 102 -44.13 20.99 -16.71
CA ALA A 102 -45.03 20.12 -15.95
C ALA A 102 -44.93 20.36 -14.44
N MET A 103 -43.70 20.42 -13.89
CA MET A 103 -43.47 20.71 -12.47
C MET A 103 -44.04 22.07 -12.06
N LEU A 104 -43.85 23.11 -12.89
CA LEU A 104 -44.43 24.42 -12.63
C LEU A 104 -45.96 24.38 -12.65
N GLY A 105 -46.55 23.63 -13.58
CA GLY A 105 -47.99 23.42 -13.65
C GLY A 105 -48.55 22.77 -12.40
N ASP A 106 -47.88 21.74 -11.87
CA ASP A 106 -48.32 21.05 -10.66
C ASP A 106 -48.11 21.89 -9.39
N PHE A 107 -47.05 22.69 -9.33
CA PHE A 107 -46.86 23.69 -8.28
C PHE A 107 -47.99 24.72 -8.26
N ILE A 108 -48.33 25.31 -9.41
CA ILE A 108 -49.42 26.29 -9.52
C ILE A 108 -50.76 25.67 -9.09
N LYS A 109 -51.04 24.42 -9.50
CA LYS A 109 -52.24 23.69 -9.05
C LYS A 109 -52.26 23.53 -7.54
N SER A 110 -51.15 23.09 -6.94
CA SER A 110 -51.03 22.92 -5.48
C SER A 110 -51.28 24.24 -4.74
N VAL A 111 -50.67 25.34 -5.19
CA VAL A 111 -50.89 26.68 -4.61
C VAL A 111 -52.36 27.10 -4.75
N ARG A 112 -52.97 26.90 -5.92
CA ARG A 112 -54.38 27.23 -6.14
C ARG A 112 -55.30 26.43 -5.21
N SER A 113 -55.04 25.15 -5.02
CA SER A 113 -55.80 24.31 -4.08
C SER A 113 -55.63 24.76 -2.64
N ALA A 114 -54.41 25.11 -2.21
CA ALA A 114 -54.16 25.62 -0.87
C ALA A 114 -54.86 26.97 -0.63
N LEU A 115 -54.83 27.88 -1.61
CA LEU A 115 -55.55 29.15 -1.54
C LEU A 115 -57.08 28.97 -1.51
N ALA A 116 -57.61 28.01 -2.27
CA ALA A 116 -59.04 27.69 -2.21
C ALA A 116 -59.46 27.16 -0.83
N ALA A 117 -58.66 26.27 -0.23
CA ALA A 117 -58.90 25.75 1.11
C ALA A 117 -58.82 26.84 2.20
N LEU A 118 -57.93 27.82 2.05
CA LEU A 118 -57.85 29.00 2.92
C LEU A 118 -59.02 29.97 2.72
N GLY A 119 -59.56 30.05 1.50
CA GLY A 119 -60.73 30.86 1.18
C GLY A 119 -62.05 30.26 1.66
N GLU A 120 -62.14 28.94 1.78
CA GLU A 120 -63.31 28.21 2.30
C GLU A 120 -63.37 28.16 3.85
N THR A 121 -62.32 28.62 4.53
CA THR A 121 -62.24 28.66 6.02
C THR A 121 -62.59 30.02 6.63
N LEU A 122 -63.11 30.96 5.84
CA LEU A 122 -63.70 32.24 6.25
C LEU A 122 -65.20 32.28 5.94
#